data_AF-A0A920V6W1-F1
#
_entry.id   AF-A0A920V6W1-F1
#
_cell.length_a   1.000
_cell.length_b   1.000
_cell.length_c   1.000
_cell.angle_alpha   90.00
_cell.angle_beta   90.00
_cell.angle_gamma   90.00
#
_symmetry.space_group_name_H-M   'P 1'
#
loop_
_entity.id
_entity.type
_entity.pdbx_description
1 polymer ?
#
loop_
_entity_poly.entity_id
_entity_poly.type
_entity_poly.pdbx_seq_one_letter_code
_entity_poly.pdbx_strand_id
1 'polypeptide(L)'
;MTVTVTATDTGGLTTSQNFTVTVNDLNDAPTLTNSVSDQSIDEDSAFSFAIPANIFNDEDGDALTYSAILSDGSDLPSWLSFDAATQTLFWYPP
;
A
#
# COMPACT_ATOMS: atom_id res chain seq x y z
N MET A 1 3.04 -3.08 -24.98
CA MET A 1 2.16 -2.36 -25.93
C MET A 1 2.66 -2.60 -27.35
N THR A 2 1.78 -2.80 -28.34
CA THR A 2 2.20 -2.93 -29.75
C THR A 2 1.77 -1.68 -30.52
N VAL A 3 2.70 -1.11 -31.28
CA VAL A 3 2.48 0.08 -32.12
C VAL A 3 2.59 -0.32 -33.58
N THR A 4 1.63 0.14 -34.39
CA THR A 4 1.63 -0.01 -35.85
C THR A 4 2.00 1.31 -36.50
N VAL A 5 3.01 1.31 -37.35
CA VAL A 5 3.38 2.45 -38.19
C VAL A 5 2.99 2.13 -39.62
N THR A 6 2.16 2.98 -40.22
CA THR A 6 1.72 2.87 -41.61
C THR A 6 2.35 3.97 -42.44
N ALA A 7 3.01 3.58 -43.54
CA ALA A 7 3.50 4.49 -44.56
C ALA A 7 2.55 4.44 -45.76
N THR A 8 2.16 5.61 -46.26
CA THR A 8 1.30 5.79 -47.44
C THR A 8 2.02 6.64 -48.48
N ASP A 9 2.03 6.21 -49.74
CA ASP A 9 2.59 7.01 -50.84
C ASP A 9 1.58 8.02 -51.42
N THR A 10 2.02 8.87 -52.35
CA THR A 10 1.15 9.87 -52.99
C THR A 10 0.07 9.26 -53.89
N GLY A 11 0.20 7.99 -54.27
CA GLY A 11 -0.80 7.21 -55.00
C GLY A 11 -1.84 6.54 -54.08
N GLY A 12 -1.66 6.63 -52.75
CA GLY A 12 -2.56 6.06 -51.76
C GLY A 12 -2.27 4.60 -51.39
N LEU A 13 -1.17 4.01 -51.87
CA LEU A 13 -0.76 2.66 -51.48
C LEU A 13 -0.09 2.68 -50.12
N THR A 14 -0.33 1.65 -49.31
CA THR A 14 0.16 1.58 -47.92
C THR A 14 1.00 0.35 -47.64
N THR A 15 1.98 0.49 -46.75
CA THR A 15 2.62 -0.62 -46.03
C THR A 15 2.66 -0.33 -44.54
N SER A 16 2.77 -1.35 -43.70
CA SER A 16 2.83 -1.14 -42.24
C SER A 16 3.85 -2.06 -41.58
N GLN A 17 4.40 -1.58 -40.47
CA GLN A 17 5.26 -2.36 -39.57
C GLN A 17 4.70 -2.28 -38.15
N ASN A 18 4.73 -3.41 -37.45
CA ASN A 18 4.47 -3.47 -36.02
C ASN A 18 5.78 -3.55 -35.26
N PHE A 19 5.86 -2.83 -34.14
CA PHE A 19 6.91 -3.03 -33.14
C PHE A 19 6.32 -2.94 -31.74
N THR A 20 7.01 -3.54 -30.77
CA THR A 20 6.58 -3.56 -29.37
C THR A 20 7.27 -2.45 -28.58
N VAL A 21 6.47 -1.69 -27.84
CA VAL A 21 6.94 -0.79 -26.78
C VAL A 21 6.69 -1.47 -25.44
N THR A 22 7.77 -1.69 -24.68
CA THR A 22 7.70 -2.18 -23.31
C THR A 22 7.92 -1.01 -22.37
N VAL A 23 6.96 -0.78 -21.47
CA VAL A 23 7.14 0.07 -20.30
C VAL A 23 7.46 -0.88 -19.17
N ASN A 24 8.65 -0.76 -18.59
CA ASN A 24 9.03 -1.56 -17.43
C ASN A 24 8.60 -0.80 -16.19
N ASP A 25 7.71 -1.42 -15.42
CA ASP A 25 7.35 -0.91 -14.11
C ASP A 25 8.51 -1.08 -13.14
N LEU A 26 8.66 -0.11 -12.23
CA LEU A 26 9.56 -0.23 -11.09
C LEU A 26 8.68 -0.27 -9.85
N ASN A 27 8.95 -1.21 -8.95
CA ASN A 27 8.26 -1.31 -7.68
C ASN A 27 8.33 0.02 -6.92
N ASP A 28 7.17 0.56 -6.59
CA ASP A 28 6.97 1.75 -5.78
C ASP A 28 6.77 1.37 -4.31
N ALA A 29 7.04 2.31 -3.41
CA ALA A 29 6.84 2.08 -1.98
C ALA A 29 5.38 2.34 -1.58
N PRO A 30 4.86 1.64 -0.55
CA PRO A 30 3.53 1.95 -0.02
C PRO A 30 3.45 3.39 0.50
N THR A 31 2.30 4.03 0.29
CA THR A 31 2.04 5.41 0.69
C THR A 31 0.92 5.50 1.73
N LEU A 32 0.95 6.56 2.54
CA LEU A 32 -0.12 6.87 3.48
C LEU A 32 -1.28 7.57 2.75
N THR A 33 -2.44 6.93 2.71
CA THR A 33 -3.66 7.48 2.09
C THR A 33 -4.52 8.24 3.08
N ASN A 34 -4.66 7.74 4.30
CA ASN A 34 -5.51 8.33 5.35
C ASN A 34 -4.79 8.31 6.70
N SER A 35 -5.09 9.28 7.58
CA SER A 35 -4.56 9.27 8.94
C SER A 35 -5.38 8.37 9.86
N VAL A 36 -4.71 7.78 10.84
CA VAL A 36 -5.38 7.16 11.99
C VAL A 36 -5.61 8.26 13.03
N SER A 37 -6.84 8.41 13.51
CA SER A 37 -7.16 9.37 14.58
C SER A 37 -6.64 8.89 15.93
N ASP A 38 -6.30 9.83 16.81
CA ASP A 38 -5.89 9.53 18.17
C ASP A 38 -6.94 8.70 18.91
N GLN A 39 -6.50 7.69 19.64
CA GLN A 39 -7.33 6.86 20.49
C GLN A 39 -7.19 7.32 21.94
N SER A 40 -8.32 7.42 22.65
CA SER A 40 -8.35 7.71 24.09
C SER A 40 -9.12 6.59 24.76
N ILE A 41 -8.52 6.01 25.79
CA ILE A 41 -9.06 4.85 26.50
C ILE A 41 -8.95 5.18 27.98
N ASP A 42 -10.01 4.90 28.73
CA ASP A 42 -9.98 5.03 30.18
C ASP A 42 -8.99 4.02 30.77
N GLU A 43 -8.34 4.39 31.87
CA GLU A 43 -7.55 3.44 32.64
C GLU A 43 -8.39 2.20 33.03
N ASP A 44 -7.72 1.06 33.18
CA ASP A 44 -8.34 -0.23 33.55
C ASP A 44 -9.34 -0.85 32.54
N SER A 45 -9.44 -0.33 31.32
CA SER A 45 -10.46 -0.75 30.34
C SER A 45 -9.91 -1.45 29.08
N ALA A 46 -9.85 -2.79 29.03
CA ALA A 46 -9.39 -3.49 27.82
C ALA A 46 -10.00 -2.94 26.51
N PHE A 47 -9.15 -2.75 25.49
CA PHE A 47 -9.53 -2.11 24.24
C PHE A 47 -8.89 -2.80 23.03
N SER A 48 -9.60 -2.81 21.91
CA SER A 48 -9.10 -3.31 20.63
C SER A 48 -9.44 -2.35 19.51
N PHE A 49 -8.47 -2.06 18.66
CA PHE A 49 -8.62 -1.19 17.50
C PHE A 49 -8.04 -1.83 16.26
N ALA A 50 -8.90 -2.12 15.29
CA ALA A 50 -8.46 -2.54 13.97
C ALA A 50 -8.00 -1.32 13.18
N ILE A 51 -6.77 -1.35 12.65
CA ILE A 51 -6.29 -0.34 11.72
C ILE A 51 -7.22 -0.36 10.48
N PRO A 52 -7.78 0.79 10.07
CA PRO A 52 -8.62 0.81 8.88
C PRO A 52 -7.86 0.33 7.65
N ALA A 53 -8.51 -0.48 6.81
CA ALA A 53 -7.85 -1.09 5.64
C ALA A 53 -7.41 -0.05 4.57
N ASN A 54 -7.90 1.18 4.65
CA ASN A 54 -7.63 2.26 3.69
C ASN A 54 -6.56 3.25 4.17
N ILE A 55 -5.75 2.89 5.18
CA ILE A 55 -4.69 3.78 5.69
C ILE A 55 -3.48 3.81 4.74
N PHE A 56 -3.08 2.66 4.20
CA PHE A 56 -1.94 2.55 3.29
C PHE A 56 -2.38 2.00 1.94
N ASN A 57 -1.74 2.48 0.88
CA ASN A 57 -1.93 2.00 -0.48
C ASN A 57 -0.59 1.70 -1.13
N ASP A 58 -0.54 0.60 -1.87
CA ASP A 58 0.54 0.28 -2.78
C ASP A 58 0.05 0.51 -4.22
N GLU A 59 0.77 1.31 -5.01
CA GLU A 59 0.33 1.65 -6.37
C GLU A 59 0.45 0.47 -7.34
N ASP A 60 1.36 -0.45 -7.07
CA ASP A 60 1.55 -1.69 -7.83
C ASP A 60 0.55 -2.79 -7.43
N GLY A 61 -0.14 -2.60 -6.29
CA GLY A 61 -1.09 -3.55 -5.74
C GLY A 61 -0.41 -4.70 -4.98
N ASP A 62 0.82 -4.51 -4.54
CA ASP A 62 1.56 -5.51 -3.79
C ASP A 62 0.99 -5.71 -2.37
N ALA A 63 1.19 -6.93 -1.86
CA ALA A 63 0.72 -7.30 -0.54
C ALA A 63 1.51 -6.60 0.57
N LEU A 64 0.82 -5.86 1.42
CA LEU A 64 1.41 -5.14 2.54
C LEU A 64 1.62 -6.03 3.77
N THR A 65 2.78 -5.91 4.40
CA THR A 65 3.11 -6.52 5.69
C THR A 65 3.20 -5.44 6.77
N TYR A 66 2.62 -5.70 7.94
CA TYR A 66 2.48 -4.71 9.01
C TYR A 66 3.25 -5.10 10.27
N SER A 67 3.81 -4.10 10.94
CA SER A 67 4.37 -4.19 12.29
C SER A 67 4.12 -2.87 13.04
N ALA A 68 4.26 -2.90 14.36
CA ALA A 68 4.07 -1.72 15.21
C ALA A 68 5.14 -1.67 16.30
N ILE A 69 5.71 -0.48 16.50
CA ILE A 69 6.67 -0.12 17.54
C ILE A 69 6.34 1.28 18.06
N LEU A 70 6.94 1.70 19.17
CA LEU A 70 6.82 3.08 19.63
C LEU A 70 7.56 4.03 18.69
N SER A 71 7.13 5.29 18.62
CA SER A 71 7.69 6.29 17.70
C SER A 71 9.16 6.64 17.99
N ASP A 72 9.65 6.32 19.18
CA ASP A 72 11.06 6.47 19.56
C ASP A 72 11.94 5.28 19.10
N GLY A 73 11.33 4.27 18.46
CA GLY A 73 12.00 3.09 17.95
C GLY A 73 12.05 1.93 18.94
N SER A 74 11.50 2.07 20.15
CA SER A 74 11.45 0.98 21.14
C SER A 74 10.28 0.03 20.90
N ASP A 75 10.38 -1.19 21.45
CA ASP A 75 9.32 -2.18 21.37
C ASP A 75 8.04 -1.71 22.08
N LEU A 76 6.90 -2.27 21.68
CA LEU A 76 5.65 -2.01 22.37
C LEU A 76 5.73 -2.45 23.85
N PRO A 77 5.21 -1.65 24.80
CA PRO A 77 5.10 -2.06 26.19
C PRO A 77 4.28 -3.35 26.34
N SER A 78 4.48 -4.10 27.41
CA SER A 78 3.81 -5.40 27.63
C SER A 78 2.27 -5.32 27.66
N TRP A 79 1.72 -4.13 27.92
CA TRP A 79 0.29 -3.84 27.93
C TRP A 79 -0.28 -3.48 26.54
N LEU A 80 0.55 -3.39 25.50
CA LEU A 80 0.13 -3.09 24.13
C LEU A 80 0.63 -4.16 23.16
N SER A 81 -0.27 -4.75 22.39
CA SER A 81 0.07 -5.83 21.45
C SER A 81 -0.53 -5.55 20.07
N PHE A 82 0.19 -5.88 19.01
CA PHE A 82 -0.28 -5.75 17.63
C PHE A 82 -0.32 -7.11 16.94
N ASP A 83 -1.50 -7.50 16.47
CA ASP A 83 -1.67 -8.67 15.60
C ASP A 83 -1.54 -8.20 14.14
N ALA A 84 -0.46 -8.59 13.47
CA ALA A 84 -0.19 -8.23 12.08
C ALA A 84 -1.13 -8.94 11.08
N ALA A 85 -1.67 -10.11 11.42
CA ALA A 85 -2.56 -10.85 10.54
C ALA A 85 -3.96 -10.21 10.48
N THR A 86 -4.44 -9.69 11.62
CA THR A 86 -5.72 -8.97 11.70
C THR A 86 -5.57 -7.46 11.72
N GLN A 87 -4.34 -6.95 11.67
CA GLN A 87 -4.00 -5.52 11.77
C GLN A 87 -4.69 -4.86 12.98
N THR A 88 -4.73 -5.56 14.11
CA THR A 88 -5.46 -5.12 15.30
C THR A 88 -4.50 -4.81 16.44
N LEU A 89 -4.63 -3.60 16.98
CA LEU A 89 -3.97 -3.18 18.21
C LEU A 89 -4.83 -3.56 19.41
N PHE A 90 -4.26 -4.25 20.36
CA PHE A 90 -4.88 -4.63 21.63
C PHE A 90 -4.20 -3.91 22.77
N TRP A 91 -5.02 -3.29 23.62
CA TRP A 91 -4.59 -2.71 24.87
C TRP A 91 -5.11 -3.57 26.03
N TYR A 92 -4.18 -3.97 26.90
CA TYR A 92 -4.45 -4.70 28.13
C TYR A 92 -4.06 -3.81 29.30
N PRO A 93 -4.99 -3.42 30.18
CA PRO A 93 -4.62 -2.61 31.33
C PRO A 93 -3.56 -3.32 32.19
N PRO A 94 -2.54 -2.59 32.68
CA PRO A 94 -1.46 -3.14 33.51
C PRO A 94 -1.92 -3.58 34.90
#